data_AF-A0A2V9YL69-F1
#
_entry.id   AF-A0A2V9YL69-F1
#
_cell.length_a   1.000
_cell.length_b   1.000
_cell.length_c   1.000
_cell.angle_alpha   90.00
_cell.angle_beta   90.00
_cell.angle_gamma   90.00
#
_symmetry.space_group_name_H-M   'P 1'
#
loop_
_entity.id
_entity.type
_entity.pdbx_description
1 polymer ?
#
loop_
_entity_poly.entity_id
_entity_poly.type
_entity_poly.pdbx_seq_one_letter_code
_entity_poly.pdbx_strand_id
1 'polypeptide(L)'
;LTETATLADVVLPAASAYEKSGTFTNTCGDLQQVQKAGDFAGIKTDFEIIVQIASRMGFDIRKLVPFGAAMRADMGQSRGAQSGEADRHAVWLRANNLEPKMSPLDPGAIFDEIQRLLPGYDISRLNLMAGNDVHTSAAEKSGGKAPSDPGAILPAEDTLFTSGTLGRYSQTLNSVIENRERRPEPVAGD
;
A
#
# COMPACT_ATOMS: atom_id res chain seq x y z
N LEU A 1 -9.10 -13.10 -11.33
CA LEU A 1 -8.07 -12.18 -11.87
C LEU A 1 -8.78 -10.96 -12.41
N THR A 2 -8.34 -9.75 -12.04
CA THR A 2 -8.93 -8.48 -12.51
C THR A 2 -8.78 -8.34 -14.02
N GLU A 3 -9.59 -7.48 -14.65
CA GLU A 3 -9.54 -7.20 -16.09
C GLU A 3 -8.13 -6.76 -16.52
N THR A 4 -7.51 -5.92 -15.70
CA THR A 4 -6.13 -5.47 -15.91
C THR A 4 -5.13 -6.63 -15.87
N ALA A 5 -5.34 -7.61 -14.98
CA ALA A 5 -4.50 -8.81 -14.91
C ALA A 5 -4.75 -9.77 -16.08
N THR A 6 -5.96 -9.79 -16.66
CA THR A 6 -6.26 -10.58 -17.87
C THR A 6 -5.58 -10.03 -19.12
N LEU A 7 -5.39 -8.70 -19.19
CA LEU A 7 -4.68 -8.05 -20.29
C LEU A 7 -3.16 -8.05 -20.13
N ALA A 8 -2.64 -8.36 -18.94
CA ALA A 8 -1.22 -8.29 -18.64
C ALA A 8 -0.46 -9.52 -19.14
N ASP A 9 0.72 -9.31 -19.75
CA ASP A 9 1.63 -10.40 -20.11
C ASP A 9 2.25 -11.07 -18.88
N VAL A 10 2.42 -10.31 -17.80
CA VAL A 10 3.04 -10.77 -16.55
C VAL A 10 2.21 -10.29 -15.36
N VAL A 11 1.92 -11.21 -14.44
CA VAL A 11 1.24 -10.93 -13.17
C VAL A 11 2.18 -11.32 -12.03
N LEU A 12 2.42 -10.37 -11.12
CA LEU A 12 3.27 -10.56 -9.95
C LEU A 12 2.40 -10.55 -8.68
N PRO A 13 2.32 -11.65 -7.92
CA PRO A 13 1.53 -11.71 -6.69
C PRO A 13 2.10 -10.78 -5.61
N ALA A 14 1.31 -9.81 -5.17
CA ALA A 14 1.65 -8.87 -4.10
C ALA A 14 0.86 -9.14 -2.82
N ALA A 15 1.43 -8.76 -1.68
CA ALA A 15 0.80 -8.86 -0.37
C ALA A 15 -0.37 -7.87 -0.21
N SER A 16 -1.48 -8.35 0.34
CA SER A 16 -2.62 -7.51 0.71
C SER A 16 -2.27 -6.53 1.84
N ALA A 17 -3.12 -5.52 2.05
CA ALA A 17 -2.91 -4.50 3.10
C ALA A 17 -2.70 -5.11 4.49
N TYR A 18 -3.42 -6.17 4.83
CA TYR A 18 -3.32 -6.84 6.14
C TYR A 18 -2.21 -7.90 6.22
N GLU A 19 -1.49 -8.13 5.13
CA GLU A 19 -0.38 -9.10 5.05
C GLU A 19 0.97 -8.38 5.07
N LYS A 20 0.97 -7.05 5.20
CA LYS A 20 2.16 -6.22 5.24
C LYS A 20 2.04 -5.14 6.31
N SER A 21 3.18 -4.59 6.70
CA SER A 21 3.25 -3.45 7.61
C SER A 21 3.64 -2.19 6.83
N GLY A 22 3.09 -1.05 7.22
CA GLY A 22 3.32 0.22 6.52
C GLY A 22 2.46 1.34 7.06
N THR A 23 2.22 2.34 6.21
CA THR A 23 1.33 3.47 6.52
C THR A 23 0.31 3.63 5.39
N PHE A 24 -0.87 4.16 5.74
CA PHE A 24 -1.95 4.44 4.81
C PHE A 24 -2.51 5.85 5.07
N THR A 25 -2.65 6.67 4.03
CA THR A 25 -3.28 7.99 4.13
C THR A 25 -4.72 7.89 3.63
N ASN A 26 -5.69 8.29 4.46
CA ASN A 26 -7.10 8.28 4.09
C ASN A 26 -7.49 9.49 3.22
N THR A 27 -8.75 9.53 2.75
CA THR A 27 -9.29 10.64 1.95
C THR A 27 -9.31 11.98 2.69
N CYS A 28 -9.41 11.95 4.02
CA CYS A 28 -9.36 13.14 4.87
C CYS A 28 -7.94 13.69 5.06
N GLY A 29 -6.91 12.99 4.55
CA GLY A 29 -5.51 13.37 4.73
C GLY A 29 -4.87 12.82 6.01
N ASP A 30 -5.54 11.95 6.76
CA ASP A 30 -4.98 11.37 7.97
C ASP A 30 -4.16 10.13 7.66
N LEU A 31 -2.93 10.12 8.17
CA LEU A 31 -2.03 8.99 8.12
C LEU A 31 -2.30 8.02 9.26
N GLN A 32 -2.41 6.75 8.93
CA GLN A 32 -2.64 5.64 9.85
C GLN A 32 -1.57 4.57 9.67
N GLN A 33 -1.24 3.87 10.76
CA GLN A 33 -0.31 2.75 10.71
C GLN A 33 -1.04 1.47 10.33
N VAL A 34 -0.48 0.74 9.37
CA VAL A 34 -0.95 -0.58 8.97
C VAL A 34 -0.04 -1.63 9.59
N GLN A 35 -0.65 -2.58 10.30
CA GLN A 35 0.06 -3.70 10.92
C GLN A 35 -0.29 -5.01 10.21
N LYS A 36 0.73 -5.84 10.01
CA LYS A 36 0.57 -7.19 9.49
C LYS A 36 -0.25 -8.03 10.47
N ALA A 37 -1.33 -8.63 9.98
CA ALA A 37 -2.20 -9.52 10.72
C ALA A 37 -1.76 -11.00 10.62
N GLY A 38 -0.99 -11.37 9.60
CA GLY A 38 -0.49 -12.74 9.43
C GLY A 38 0.61 -12.87 8.37
N ASP A 39 1.36 -13.97 8.46
CA ASP A 39 2.39 -14.37 7.50
C ASP A 39 1.80 -15.34 6.46
N PHE A 40 2.03 -15.06 5.17
CA PHE A 40 1.62 -15.93 4.08
C PHE A 40 2.83 -16.30 3.21
N ALA A 41 2.90 -17.56 2.81
CA ALA A 41 4.01 -18.05 2.00
C ALA A 41 3.83 -17.68 0.52
N GLY A 42 4.92 -17.21 -0.11
CA GLY A 42 4.97 -17.02 -1.57
C GLY A 42 4.52 -15.66 -2.06
N ILE A 43 4.10 -14.76 -1.16
CA ILE A 43 3.81 -13.36 -1.46
C ILE A 43 5.00 -12.47 -1.10
N LYS A 44 4.98 -11.24 -1.63
CA LYS A 44 5.98 -10.19 -1.41
C LYS A 44 5.28 -8.86 -1.23
N THR A 45 5.88 -7.94 -0.47
CA THR A 45 5.38 -6.57 -0.42
C THR A 45 5.57 -5.86 -1.77
N ASP A 46 4.72 -4.90 -2.09
CA ASP A 46 4.76 -4.18 -3.38
C ASP A 46 6.12 -3.51 -3.59
N PHE A 47 6.67 -2.89 -2.55
CA PHE A 47 7.96 -2.23 -2.60
C PHE A 47 9.11 -3.22 -2.82
N GLU A 48 9.08 -4.40 -2.19
CA GLU A 48 10.04 -5.46 -2.48
C GLU A 48 10.00 -5.88 -3.97
N ILE A 49 8.79 -6.08 -4.52
CA ILE A 49 8.62 -6.45 -5.92
C ILE A 49 9.25 -5.38 -6.82
N ILE A 50 8.97 -4.10 -6.57
CA ILE A 50 9.53 -2.98 -7.32
C ILE A 50 11.07 -2.98 -7.25
N VAL A 51 11.65 -3.11 -6.05
CA VAL A 51 13.11 -3.14 -5.84
C VAL A 51 13.74 -4.32 -6.56
N GLN A 52 13.12 -5.50 -6.52
CA GLN A 52 13.63 -6.68 -7.22
C GLN A 52 13.54 -6.57 -8.74
N ILE A 53 12.50 -5.95 -9.27
CA ILE A 53 12.40 -5.67 -10.72
C ILE A 53 13.52 -4.70 -11.10
N ALA A 54 13.67 -3.59 -10.37
CA ALA A 54 14.71 -2.60 -10.64
C ALA A 54 16.13 -3.22 -10.59
N SER A 55 16.39 -4.09 -9.62
CA SER A 55 17.64 -4.86 -9.55
C SER A 55 17.87 -5.70 -10.80
N ARG A 56 16.85 -6.44 -11.27
CA ARG A 56 16.95 -7.26 -12.48
C ARG A 56 17.09 -6.42 -13.76
N MET A 57 16.60 -5.18 -13.75
CA MET A 57 16.81 -4.21 -14.83
C MET A 57 18.20 -3.55 -14.79
N GLY A 58 19.04 -3.88 -13.81
CA GLY A 58 20.40 -3.35 -13.69
C GLY A 58 20.52 -2.04 -12.91
N PHE A 59 19.48 -1.61 -12.19
CA PHE A 59 19.57 -0.44 -11.31
C PHE A 59 20.30 -0.77 -10.00
N ASP A 60 21.07 0.20 -9.51
CA ASP A 60 21.74 0.09 -8.21
C ASP A 60 20.73 0.24 -7.07
N ILE A 61 20.44 -0.88 -6.41
CA ILE A 61 19.53 -0.96 -5.26
C ILE A 61 19.92 0.05 -4.17
N ARG A 62 21.22 0.34 -3.99
CA ARG A 62 21.71 1.30 -2.98
C ARG A 62 21.18 2.71 -3.11
N LYS A 63 20.70 3.07 -4.30
CA LYS A 63 20.08 4.37 -4.55
C LYS A 63 18.57 4.35 -4.36
N LEU A 64 17.95 3.17 -4.33
CA LEU A 64 16.50 3.00 -4.32
C LEU A 64 15.93 2.76 -2.93
N VAL A 65 16.72 2.13 -2.06
CA VAL A 65 16.32 1.87 -0.68
C VAL A 65 17.20 2.70 0.26
N PRO A 66 16.61 3.33 1.29
CA PRO A 66 17.36 4.17 2.21
C PRO A 66 18.29 3.30 3.06
N PHE A 67 19.58 3.28 2.70
CA PHE A 67 20.65 2.78 3.57
C PHE A 67 21.08 3.91 4.53
N GLY A 68 20.14 4.41 5.33
CA GLY A 68 20.33 5.56 6.22
C GLY A 68 20.33 5.18 7.70
N ALA A 69 21.05 5.95 8.51
CA ALA A 69 21.11 5.78 9.96
C ALA A 69 19.78 6.18 10.62
N ALA A 70 18.85 5.25 10.79
CA ALA A 70 17.68 5.44 11.64
C ALA A 70 17.74 4.46 12.80
N MET A 71 17.62 5.02 14.01
CA MET A 71 17.45 4.42 15.33
C MET A 71 17.90 2.96 15.48
N ARG A 72 18.88 2.74 16.38
CA ARG A 72 19.03 1.45 17.06
C ARG A 72 17.62 0.96 17.37
N ALA A 73 17.30 -0.25 16.92
CA ALA A 73 16.15 -1.00 17.38
C ALA A 73 16.32 -1.20 18.89
N ASP A 74 16.05 -0.17 19.67
CA ASP A 74 16.01 -0.24 21.10
C ASP A 74 14.80 -1.10 21.43
N MET A 75 15.11 -2.17 22.14
CA MET A 75 14.19 -3.13 22.73
C MET A 75 13.48 -4.08 21.77
N GLY A 76 14.24 -5.12 21.43
CA GLY A 76 13.65 -6.41 21.09
C GLY A 76 13.46 -6.57 19.61
N GLN A 77 14.37 -7.36 19.03
CA GLN A 77 14.01 -8.26 17.94
C GLN A 77 12.66 -8.90 18.30
N SER A 78 11.56 -8.40 17.73
CA SER A 78 10.32 -9.14 17.67
C SER A 78 10.58 -10.30 16.73
N ARG A 79 11.24 -11.34 17.27
CA ARG A 79 11.45 -12.66 16.66
C ARG A 79 10.11 -13.39 16.40
N GLY A 80 8.95 -12.71 16.46
CA GLY A 80 7.64 -13.34 16.51
C GLY A 80 6.64 -12.94 15.42
N ALA A 81 6.81 -11.83 14.68
CA ALA A 81 5.77 -11.36 13.75
C ALA A 81 6.25 -11.11 12.30
N GLN A 82 7.57 -11.12 12.04
CA GLN A 82 8.15 -10.91 10.70
C GLN A 82 9.32 -11.89 10.39
N SER A 83 9.63 -12.82 11.30
CA SER A 83 10.86 -13.64 11.25
C SER A 83 10.98 -14.52 10.00
N GLY A 84 9.89 -15.10 9.50
CA GLY A 84 9.94 -16.03 8.37
C GLY A 84 10.27 -15.40 7.02
N GLU A 85 10.05 -14.10 6.90
CA GLU A 85 10.34 -13.30 5.71
C GLU A 85 11.71 -12.63 5.85
N ALA A 86 12.04 -12.12 7.05
CA ALA A 86 13.35 -11.58 7.39
C ALA A 86 14.52 -12.51 7.02
N ASP A 87 14.35 -13.83 7.16
CA ASP A 87 15.37 -14.82 6.78
C ASP A 87 15.61 -14.89 5.27
N ARG A 88 14.56 -14.86 4.43
CA ARG A 88 14.71 -14.88 2.96
C ARG A 88 15.33 -13.59 2.43
N HIS A 89 14.98 -12.47 3.07
CA HIS A 89 15.55 -11.17 2.74
C HIS A 89 16.97 -11.00 3.20
N ALA A 90 17.32 -11.49 4.39
CA ALA A 90 18.70 -11.53 4.85
C ALA A 90 19.57 -12.36 3.90
N VAL A 91 19.04 -13.47 3.36
CA VAL A 91 19.71 -14.26 2.32
C VAL A 91 19.92 -13.44 1.04
N TRP A 92 18.90 -12.72 0.56
CA TRP A 92 19.02 -11.88 -0.63
C TRP A 92 19.97 -10.69 -0.44
N LEU A 93 19.95 -10.02 0.72
CA LEU A 93 20.85 -8.91 1.05
C LEU A 93 22.30 -9.38 1.11
N ARG A 94 22.55 -10.53 1.78
CA ARG A 94 23.89 -11.15 1.80
C ARG A 94 24.36 -11.52 0.40
N ALA A 95 23.48 -12.06 -0.45
CA ALA A 95 23.83 -12.38 -1.84
C ALA A 95 24.22 -11.15 -2.67
N ASN A 96 23.73 -9.96 -2.30
CA ASN A 96 24.06 -8.69 -2.94
C ASN A 96 25.16 -7.89 -2.22
N ASN A 97 25.91 -8.51 -1.29
CA ASN A 97 26.95 -7.87 -0.47
C ASN A 97 26.45 -6.64 0.33
N LEU A 98 25.21 -6.69 0.80
CA LEU A 98 24.61 -5.66 1.66
C LEU A 98 24.63 -6.14 3.12
N GLU A 99 25.10 -5.30 4.06
CA GLU A 99 25.13 -5.67 5.48
C GLU A 99 23.71 -5.74 6.08
N PRO A 100 23.37 -6.81 6.83
CA PRO A 100 22.04 -6.99 7.41
C PRO A 100 21.87 -6.27 8.75
N LYS A 101 22.44 -5.06 8.92
CA LYS A 101 22.26 -4.30 10.17
C LYS A 101 20.82 -3.81 10.32
N MET A 102 20.13 -3.56 9.20
CA MET A 102 18.69 -3.25 9.09
C MET A 102 18.19 -3.76 7.73
N SER A 103 16.93 -4.17 7.62
CA SER A 103 16.33 -4.45 6.30
C SER A 103 16.08 -3.12 5.59
N PRO A 104 16.57 -2.91 4.36
CA PRO A 104 16.23 -1.71 3.57
C PRO A 104 14.75 -1.66 3.15
N LEU A 105 14.03 -2.76 3.39
CA LEU A 105 12.59 -2.89 3.19
C LEU A 105 11.82 -2.79 4.52
N ASP A 106 12.49 -2.33 5.58
CA ASP A 106 11.83 -2.04 6.85
C ASP A 106 10.80 -0.91 6.66
N PRO A 107 9.53 -1.11 7.08
CA PRO A 107 8.50 -0.09 6.93
C PRO A 107 8.85 1.24 7.58
N GLY A 108 9.61 1.20 8.68
CA GLY A 108 10.08 2.39 9.38
C GLY A 108 11.10 3.19 8.58
N ALA A 109 12.08 2.52 7.98
CA ALA A 109 13.08 3.14 7.12
C ALA A 109 12.47 3.70 5.83
N ILE A 110 11.50 3.00 5.24
CA ILE A 110 10.74 3.49 4.08
C ILE A 110 9.95 4.74 4.47
N PHE A 111 9.31 4.73 5.64
CA PHE A 111 8.58 5.90 6.11
C PHE A 111 9.51 7.10 6.35
N ASP A 112 10.71 6.91 6.90
CA ASP A 112 11.68 7.99 7.07
C ASP A 112 12.06 8.62 5.71
N GLU A 113 12.19 7.80 4.66
CA GLU A 113 12.41 8.28 3.30
C GLU A 113 11.22 9.07 2.74
N ILE A 114 9.99 8.63 3.03
CA ILE A 114 8.76 9.38 2.70
C ILE A 114 8.78 10.74 3.39
N GLN A 115 9.11 10.82 4.69
CA GLN A 115 9.21 12.09 5.40
C GLN A 115 10.32 12.98 4.84
N ARG A 116 11.45 12.39 4.43
CA ARG A 116 12.56 13.11 3.80
C ARG A 116 12.19 13.71 2.44
N LEU A 117 11.40 13.00 1.66
CA LEU A 117 11.02 13.40 0.30
C LEU A 117 9.78 14.29 0.25
N LEU A 118 8.84 14.10 1.18
CA LEU A 118 7.55 14.77 1.19
C LEU A 118 7.38 15.60 2.47
N PRO A 119 7.54 16.94 2.40
CA PRO A 119 7.35 17.82 3.56
C PRO A 119 5.98 17.69 4.22
N GLY A 120 4.96 17.30 3.44
CA GLY A 120 3.60 17.06 3.93
C GLY A 120 3.48 15.92 4.94
N TYR A 121 4.49 15.04 5.00
CA TYR A 121 4.58 13.90 5.90
C TYR A 121 5.51 14.15 7.09
N ASP A 122 5.96 15.38 7.32
CA ASP A 122 6.66 15.74 8.56
C ASP A 122 5.68 15.74 9.75
N ILE A 123 5.51 14.54 10.34
CA ILE A 123 4.50 14.25 11.35
C ILE A 123 5.11 13.50 12.54
N SER A 124 4.41 13.56 13.69
CA SER A 124 4.86 12.91 14.91
C SER A 124 4.79 11.39 14.83
N ARG A 125 5.96 10.75 14.68
CA ARG A 125 6.11 9.29 14.68
C ARG A 125 5.64 8.65 15.99
N LEU A 126 5.91 9.29 17.11
CA LEU A 126 5.48 8.79 18.43
C LEU A 126 3.95 8.75 18.54
N ASN A 127 3.26 9.72 17.95
CA ASN A 127 1.80 9.74 17.94
C ASN A 127 1.24 8.63 17.05
N LEU A 128 1.83 8.44 15.87
CA LEU A 128 1.45 7.36 14.95
C LEU A 128 1.66 5.98 15.56
N MET A 129 2.80 5.76 16.22
CA MET A 129 3.13 4.49 16.89
C MET A 129 2.24 4.20 18.11
N ALA A 130 1.64 5.22 18.71
CA ALA A 130 0.65 5.06 19.77
C ALA A 130 -0.71 4.54 19.25
N GLY A 131 -0.86 4.39 17.92
CA GLY A 131 -2.09 3.95 17.26
C GLY A 131 -3.03 5.10 16.89
N ASN A 132 -2.60 6.35 17.06
CA ASN A 132 -3.38 7.51 16.63
C ASN A 132 -3.19 7.77 15.14
N ASP A 133 -4.22 8.34 14.52
CA ASP A 133 -4.09 8.93 13.20
C ASP A 133 -3.46 10.33 13.29
N VAL A 134 -2.71 10.71 12.26
CA VAL A 134 -2.03 12.00 12.21
C VAL A 134 -2.29 12.68 10.88
N HIS A 135 -2.87 13.88 10.93
CA HIS A 135 -3.20 14.65 9.74
C HIS A 135 -1.93 15.07 8.99
N THR A 136 -1.88 14.77 7.69
CA THR A 136 -0.82 15.20 6.77
C THR A 136 -1.15 16.57 6.19
N SER A 137 -0.14 17.36 5.84
CA SER A 137 -0.38 18.62 5.14
C SER A 137 -0.25 18.43 3.63
N ALA A 138 -1.28 18.85 2.89
CA ALA A 138 -1.18 18.95 1.43
C ALA A 138 -0.57 20.29 1.03
N ALA A 139 0.15 20.33 -0.10
CA ALA A 139 0.50 21.61 -0.72
C ALA A 139 -0.79 22.23 -1.32
N GLU A 140 -1.51 23.03 -0.54
CA GLU A 140 -2.83 23.60 -0.88
C GLU A 140 -2.86 24.60 -2.07
N LYS A 141 -1.80 24.68 -2.89
CA LYS A 141 -1.72 25.72 -3.94
C LYS A 141 -1.67 25.13 -5.33
N SER A 142 -2.83 24.71 -5.84
CA SER A 142 -3.10 24.81 -7.27
C SER A 142 -3.91 26.08 -7.52
N GLY A 143 -3.23 27.19 -7.82
CA GLY A 143 -3.86 28.46 -8.21
C GLY A 143 -4.53 28.43 -9.60
N GLY A 144 -4.82 27.23 -10.12
CA GLY A 144 -5.40 27.04 -11.43
C GLY A 144 -6.91 27.30 -11.40
N LYS A 145 -7.35 28.41 -11.98
CA LYS A 145 -8.77 28.58 -12.34
C LYS A 145 -9.06 27.76 -13.58
N ALA A 146 -9.62 26.57 -13.40
CA ALA A 146 -10.30 25.88 -14.49
C ALA A 146 -11.70 26.49 -14.68
N PRO A 147 -12.19 26.64 -15.93
CA PRO A 147 -13.60 26.97 -16.15
C PRO A 147 -14.48 25.88 -15.51
N SER A 148 -15.46 26.30 -14.71
CA SER A 148 -16.42 25.40 -14.08
C SER A 148 -17.54 25.09 -15.08
N ASP A 149 -17.66 23.82 -15.48
CA ASP A 149 -18.79 23.29 -16.24
C ASP A 149 -19.62 22.36 -15.34
N PRO A 150 -20.78 22.82 -14.83
CA PRO A 150 -21.66 22.00 -13.99
C PRO A 150 -22.14 20.71 -14.68
N GLY A 151 -22.22 20.70 -16.03
CA GLY A 151 -22.63 19.51 -16.80
C GLY A 151 -21.58 18.41 -16.83
N ALA A 152 -20.33 18.70 -16.45
CA ALA A 152 -19.24 17.73 -16.34
C ALA A 152 -19.24 16.96 -15.01
N ILE A 153 -20.11 17.32 -14.05
CA ILE A 153 -20.23 16.62 -12.76
C ILE A 153 -21.13 15.41 -12.97
N LEU A 154 -20.52 14.24 -13.14
CA LEU A 154 -21.20 12.97 -13.29
C LEU A 154 -20.93 12.06 -12.08
N PRO A 155 -21.92 11.27 -11.63
CA PRO A 155 -21.69 10.26 -10.61
C PRO A 155 -20.70 9.21 -11.13
N ALA A 156 -19.80 8.74 -10.26
CA ALA A 156 -18.86 7.68 -10.60
C ALA A 156 -19.53 6.30 -10.76
N GLU A 157 -20.77 6.15 -10.27
CA GLU A 157 -21.56 4.91 -10.26
C GLU A 157 -20.84 3.70 -9.62
N ASP A 158 -19.79 3.98 -8.83
CA ASP A 158 -19.03 2.98 -8.07
C ASP A 158 -19.59 2.86 -6.65
N THR A 159 -19.82 1.62 -6.23
CA THR A 159 -20.39 1.24 -4.93
C THR A 159 -19.69 0.00 -4.42
N LEU A 160 -19.89 -0.34 -3.14
CA LEU A 160 -19.32 -1.55 -2.55
C LEU A 160 -19.59 -2.84 -3.37
N PHE A 161 -20.77 -2.92 -4.01
CA PHE A 161 -21.20 -4.09 -4.81
C PHE A 161 -20.81 -3.99 -6.29
N THR A 162 -20.60 -2.78 -6.82
CA THR A 162 -20.19 -2.54 -8.22
C THR A 162 -18.68 -2.38 -8.38
N SER A 163 -17.93 -2.30 -7.27
CA SER A 163 -16.47 -2.26 -7.27
C SER A 163 -15.88 -3.49 -7.96
N GLY A 164 -15.02 -3.25 -8.96
CA GLY A 164 -14.40 -4.29 -9.77
C GLY A 164 -13.44 -5.24 -9.01
N THR A 165 -13.01 -4.85 -7.81
CA THR A 165 -12.04 -5.61 -7.00
C THR A 165 -12.61 -6.18 -5.70
N LEU A 166 -13.53 -5.47 -5.02
CA LEU A 166 -14.09 -5.92 -3.75
C LEU A 166 -15.35 -6.75 -3.93
N GLY A 167 -16.34 -6.25 -4.68
CA GLY A 167 -17.62 -6.93 -4.87
C GLY A 167 -17.49 -8.22 -5.66
N ARG A 168 -16.81 -8.17 -6.81
CA ARG A 168 -16.75 -9.29 -7.77
C ARG A 168 -16.14 -10.58 -7.18
N TYR A 169 -15.12 -10.45 -6.32
CA TYR A 169 -14.39 -11.61 -5.79
C TYR A 169 -14.80 -11.99 -4.37
N SER A 170 -15.66 -11.22 -3.71
CA SER A 170 -16.09 -11.52 -2.34
C SER A 170 -17.36 -12.37 -2.34
N GLN A 171 -17.24 -13.64 -1.94
CA GLN A 171 -18.41 -14.51 -1.78
C GLN A 171 -19.41 -13.94 -0.77
N THR A 172 -18.91 -13.34 0.32
CA THR A 172 -19.75 -12.73 1.35
C THR A 172 -20.55 -11.56 0.78
N LEU A 173 -19.91 -10.60 0.10
CA LEU A 173 -20.63 -9.47 -0.51
C LEU A 173 -21.60 -9.92 -1.60
N ASN A 174 -21.32 -11.04 -2.28
CA ASN A 174 -22.25 -11.59 -3.26
C ASN A 174 -23.44 -12.33 -2.62
N SER A 175 -23.34 -12.73 -1.35
CA SER A 175 -24.38 -13.50 -0.66
C SER A 175 -25.47 -12.65 -0.03
N VAL A 176 -25.18 -11.39 0.30
CA VAL A 176 -26.11 -10.48 0.99
C VAL A 176 -27.26 -10.03 0.08
N ILE A 177 -28.41 -9.71 0.68
CA ILE A 177 -29.66 -9.44 -0.06
C ILE A 177 -29.60 -8.13 -0.84
N GLU A 178 -28.85 -7.16 -0.33
CA GLU A 178 -28.62 -5.83 -0.90
C GLU A 178 -27.97 -5.90 -2.30
N ASN A 179 -27.23 -6.99 -2.58
CA ASN A 179 -26.67 -7.23 -3.91
C ASN A 179 -27.74 -7.71 -4.92
N ARG A 180 -28.87 -8.25 -4.45
CA ARG A 180 -29.92 -8.87 -5.29
C ARG A 180 -30.98 -7.88 -5.75
N GLU A 181 -31.20 -6.78 -5.03
CA GLU A 181 -32.21 -5.75 -5.33
C GLU A 181 -31.90 -4.93 -6.61
N ARG A 182 -30.76 -5.20 -7.27
CA ARG A 182 -30.27 -4.49 -8.46
C ARG A 182 -30.44 -5.23 -9.80
N ARG A 183 -31.29 -6.25 -9.92
CA ARG A 183 -31.74 -6.68 -11.26
C ARG A 183 -32.94 -5.81 -11.62
N PRO A 184 -32.80 -4.74 -12.43
CA PRO A 184 -33.97 -3.96 -12.79
C PRO A 184 -34.85 -4.83 -13.69
N GLU A 185 -36.12 -4.98 -13.32
CA GLU A 185 -37.14 -5.32 -14.30
C GLU A 185 -37.08 -4.24 -15.40
N PRO A 186 -37.11 -4.59 -16.69
CA PRO A 186 -37.15 -3.59 -17.75
C PRO A 186 -38.41 -2.76 -17.53
N VAL A 187 -38.23 -1.48 -17.18
CA VAL A 187 -39.34 -0.54 -17.10
C VAL A 187 -39.86 -0.41 -18.53
N ALA A 188 -41.00 -1.04 -18.80
CA ALA A 188 -41.72 -0.87 -20.05
C ALA A 188 -42.05 0.63 -20.17
N GLY A 189 -41.43 1.29 -21.14
CA GLY A 189 -41.79 2.66 -21.49
C GLY A 189 -43.13 2.64 -22.23
N ASP A 190 -44.11 3.36 -21.67
CA ASP A 190 -45.26 3.91 -22.39
C ASP A 190 -44.94 5.37 -22.82
#